data_AF-A0A7S3J0P5-F1
#
_entry.id   AF-A0A7S3J0P5-F1
#
_cell.length_a   1.000
_cell.length_b   1.000
_cell.length_c   1.000
_cell.angle_alpha   90.00
_cell.angle_beta   90.00
_cell.angle_gamma   90.00
#
_symmetry.space_group_name_H-M   'P 1'
#
loop_
_entity.id
_entity.type
_entity.pdbx_description
1 polymer ?
#
loop_
_entity_poly.entity_id
_entity_poly.type
_entity_poly.pdbx_seq_one_letter_code
_entity_poly.pdbx_strand_id
1 'polypeptide(L)'
;MNVLLEEREKIFREFSVYQELHRTSESELRGIWKGIDTTNSNLEKFKKISKDLEEKKSHPLNAIISVFHHWIIKANNFLLHPAESKSVVDFERVKETLIDDMHRFIVLLFFTTIKFYNLNIKDNDNNTDILVEILTGRVLRDKLYAVLHNALSYCLKDDIRLLHQKMLHEERFDFDSSRYIAGISEIFSFSKDVRKQRIMLNANQNHSMADESYDDVDNRADKRSNRQLKKCMKLLHKLRNIQNPTDKAEMLVRAVNQIKKEIDDFWVGVDIHRDEKCIDADSMEKLLAYVVLKSKYPKIVVDLHIIESFSGNY
;
A
#
# COMPACT_ATOMS: atom_id res chain seq x y z
N MET A 1 6.37 29.86 21.25
CA MET A 1 6.33 28.38 21.17
C MET A 1 5.58 27.78 22.37
N ASN A 2 5.79 28.27 23.61
CA ASN A 2 5.11 27.76 24.81
C ASN A 2 3.59 28.06 24.89
N VAL A 3 3.12 29.22 24.41
CA VAL A 3 1.68 29.57 24.44
C VAL A 3 0.82 28.65 23.57
N LEU A 4 1.35 28.19 22.42
CA LEU A 4 0.65 27.25 21.53
C LEU A 4 0.66 25.80 22.07
N LEU A 5 1.63 25.46 22.92
CA LEU A 5 1.69 24.17 23.63
C LEU A 5 0.67 24.13 24.78
N GLU A 6 0.50 25.23 25.51
CA GLU A 6 -0.48 25.33 26.60
C GLU A 6 -1.93 25.34 26.11
N GLU A 7 -2.23 26.02 24.99
CA GLU A 7 -3.56 25.97 24.36
C GLU A 7 -3.86 24.58 23.77
N ARG A 8 -2.84 23.91 23.21
CA ARG A 8 -2.93 22.52 22.73
C ARG A 8 -3.26 21.58 23.89
N GLU A 9 -2.54 21.67 25.01
CA GLU A 9 -2.79 20.83 26.18
C GLU A 9 -4.13 21.11 26.85
N LYS A 10 -4.62 22.36 26.86
CA LYS A 10 -5.92 22.71 27.43
C LYS A 10 -7.07 22.06 26.64
N ILE A 11 -6.99 22.09 25.31
CA ILE A 11 -7.97 21.43 24.44
C ILE A 11 -7.88 19.90 24.61
N PHE A 12 -6.69 19.31 24.68
CA PHE A 12 -6.54 17.85 24.82
C PHE A 12 -6.91 17.30 26.22
N ARG A 13 -6.74 18.08 27.31
CA ARG A 13 -7.20 17.70 28.66
C ARG A 13 -8.72 17.65 28.78
N GLU A 14 -9.45 18.40 27.95
CA GLU A 14 -10.91 18.32 27.87
C GLU A 14 -11.39 17.06 27.12
N PHE A 15 -10.49 16.35 26.41
CA PHE A 15 -10.81 15.15 25.61
C PHE A 15 -10.22 13.82 26.13
N SER A 16 -9.37 13.83 27.16
CA SER A 16 -8.64 12.65 27.67
C SER A 16 -9.48 11.67 28.52
N VAL A 17 -10.81 11.69 28.40
CA VAL A 17 -11.73 10.84 29.18
C VAL A 17 -12.06 9.49 28.49
N TYR A 18 -11.54 9.23 27.28
CA TYR A 18 -12.08 8.15 26.41
C TYR A 18 -11.07 7.15 25.82
N GLN A 19 -9.88 6.94 26.41
CA GLN A 19 -8.84 6.06 25.83
C GLN A 19 -8.37 4.90 26.72
N GLU A 20 -9.30 4.02 27.12
CA GLU A 20 -8.93 2.69 27.61
C GLU A 20 -9.81 1.64 26.91
N LEU A 21 -9.28 0.93 25.91
CA LEU A 21 -9.70 -0.36 25.31
C LEU A 21 -9.31 -0.38 23.82
N HIS A 22 -8.79 -1.43 23.19
CA HIS A 22 -7.98 -2.60 23.56
C HIS A 22 -7.43 -3.14 22.23
N ARG A 23 -6.31 -3.88 22.29
CA ARG A 23 -5.60 -4.50 21.15
C ARG A 23 -6.31 -5.77 20.63
N THR A 24 -6.29 -6.02 19.32
CA THR A 24 -6.45 -7.39 18.76
C THR A 24 -5.78 -7.58 17.39
N SER A 25 -5.72 -8.84 16.93
CA SER A 25 -4.66 -9.45 16.14
C SER A 25 -5.01 -9.82 14.67
N GLU A 26 -3.95 -10.11 13.91
CA GLU A 26 -3.80 -10.38 12.47
C GLU A 26 -4.84 -11.30 11.76
N SER A 27 -5.67 -12.03 12.49
CA SER A 27 -6.74 -12.88 11.91
C SER A 27 -8.01 -12.11 11.53
N GLU A 28 -8.22 -10.90 12.06
CA GLU A 28 -9.42 -10.07 11.79
C GLU A 28 -9.36 -9.39 10.42
N LEU A 29 -8.16 -9.09 9.91
CA LEU A 29 -7.95 -8.41 8.61
C LEU A 29 -8.44 -9.21 7.39
N ARG A 30 -8.67 -10.52 7.51
CA ARG A 30 -9.15 -11.36 6.39
C ARG A 30 -10.68 -11.52 6.36
N GLY A 31 -11.39 -11.11 7.41
CA GLY A 31 -12.86 -11.21 7.51
C GLY A 31 -13.62 -10.07 6.78
N ILE A 32 -12.96 -8.94 6.54
CA ILE A 32 -13.57 -7.68 6.12
C ILE A 32 -14.23 -7.73 4.72
N TRP A 33 -13.87 -8.69 3.85
CA TRP A 33 -14.32 -8.70 2.44
C TRP A 33 -15.22 -9.86 2.01
N LYS A 34 -15.54 -10.83 2.89
CA LYS A 34 -16.30 -12.04 2.48
C LYS A 34 -17.63 -12.31 3.19
N GLY A 35 -18.13 -11.36 3.97
CA GLY A 35 -19.42 -11.48 4.64
C GLY A 35 -20.23 -10.19 4.59
N ILE A 36 -20.49 -9.65 3.40
CA ILE A 36 -21.44 -8.55 3.24
C ILE A 36 -22.85 -9.16 3.26
N ASP A 37 -23.35 -9.47 4.47
CA ASP A 37 -24.79 -9.57 4.69
C ASP A 37 -25.32 -8.14 4.85
N THR A 38 -25.75 -7.59 3.72
CA THR A 38 -26.29 -6.24 3.57
C THR A 38 -27.55 -6.03 4.43
N THR A 39 -27.43 -5.28 5.51
CA THR A 39 -28.50 -4.35 5.87
C THR A 39 -28.29 -3.06 5.07
N ASN A 40 -28.97 -2.96 3.92
CA ASN A 40 -28.84 -1.93 2.87
C ASN A 40 -28.85 -0.45 3.32
N SER A 41 -29.16 -0.12 4.58
CA SER A 41 -29.23 1.26 5.06
C SER A 41 -27.86 1.91 5.29
N ASN A 42 -26.87 1.21 5.87
CA ASN A 42 -25.59 1.84 6.22
C ASN A 42 -24.70 2.08 5.00
N LEU A 43 -24.73 1.18 4.01
CA LEU A 43 -23.97 1.33 2.77
C LEU A 43 -24.36 2.59 1.99
N GLU A 44 -25.67 2.85 1.86
CA GLU A 44 -26.16 4.07 1.21
C GLU A 44 -25.80 5.33 2.01
N LYS A 45 -25.80 5.25 3.34
CA LYS A 45 -25.30 6.34 4.20
C LYS A 45 -23.80 6.58 4.01
N PHE A 46 -22.97 5.54 3.91
CA PHE A 46 -21.53 5.69 3.65
C PHE A 46 -21.22 6.28 2.28
N LYS A 47 -21.94 5.84 1.23
CA LYS A 47 -21.85 6.48 -0.09
C LYS A 47 -22.23 7.96 -0.02
N LYS A 48 -23.29 8.29 0.72
CA LYS A 48 -23.69 9.68 0.95
C LYS A 48 -22.62 10.47 1.70
N ILE A 49 -22.04 9.92 2.77
CA ILE A 49 -20.96 10.57 3.54
C ILE A 49 -19.75 10.84 2.65
N SER A 50 -19.29 9.83 1.91
CA SER A 50 -18.19 9.97 0.96
C SER A 50 -18.48 11.08 -0.05
N LYS A 51 -19.65 11.06 -0.69
CA LYS A 51 -20.09 12.09 -1.64
C LYS A 51 -20.16 13.49 -1.01
N ASP A 52 -20.73 13.61 0.19
CA ASP A 52 -20.86 14.89 0.88
C ASP A 52 -19.48 15.45 1.27
N LEU A 53 -18.54 14.60 1.69
CA LEU A 53 -17.17 15.00 1.99
C LEU A 53 -16.37 15.39 0.74
N GLU A 54 -16.62 14.74 -0.40
CA GLU A 54 -15.89 15.02 -1.65
C GLU A 54 -16.43 16.22 -2.42
N GLU A 55 -17.74 16.32 -2.58
CA GLU A 55 -18.38 17.29 -3.47
C GLU A 55 -18.78 18.58 -2.75
N LYS A 56 -19.20 18.51 -1.48
CA LYS A 56 -19.78 19.66 -0.76
C LYS A 56 -18.73 20.36 0.09
N LYS A 57 -18.00 21.31 -0.50
CA LYS A 57 -17.01 22.12 0.24
C LYS A 57 -17.58 22.85 1.46
N SER A 58 -18.87 23.22 1.42
CA SER A 58 -19.59 23.87 2.52
C SER A 58 -20.08 22.90 3.61
N HIS A 59 -19.84 21.59 3.48
CA HIS A 59 -20.26 20.61 4.48
C HIS A 59 -19.59 20.91 5.83
N PRO A 60 -20.33 20.88 6.97
CA PRO A 60 -19.76 21.19 8.29
C PRO A 60 -18.52 20.36 8.64
N LEU A 61 -18.53 19.06 8.34
CA LEU A 61 -17.36 18.19 8.53
C LEU A 61 -16.15 18.65 7.69
N ASN A 62 -16.36 19.13 6.46
CA ASN A 62 -15.27 19.67 5.63
C ASN A 62 -14.70 20.97 6.21
N ALA A 63 -15.51 21.79 6.87
CA ALA A 63 -15.03 22.97 7.59
C ALA A 63 -14.14 22.58 8.78
N ILE A 64 -14.55 21.58 9.57
CA ILE A 64 -13.76 21.04 10.69
C ILE A 64 -12.41 20.48 10.19
N ILE A 65 -12.44 19.67 9.13
CA ILE A 65 -11.24 19.12 8.48
C ILE A 65 -10.33 20.22 7.97
N SER A 66 -10.89 21.27 7.36
CA SER A 66 -10.10 22.40 6.84
C SER A 66 -9.40 23.19 7.94
N VAL A 67 -10.06 23.38 9.10
CA VAL A 67 -9.44 24.02 10.28
C VAL A 67 -8.29 23.17 10.79
N PHE A 68 -8.49 21.85 10.92
CA PHE A 68 -7.43 20.92 11.31
C PHE A 68 -6.25 20.95 10.33
N HIS A 69 -6.52 20.88 9.02
CA HIS A 69 -5.48 20.97 7.98
C HIS A 69 -4.69 22.27 8.09
N HIS A 70 -5.37 23.41 8.25
CA HIS A 70 -4.72 24.70 8.39
C HIS A 70 -3.78 24.72 9.61
N TRP A 71 -4.24 24.22 10.75
CA TRP A 71 -3.44 24.17 11.97
C TRP A 71 -2.19 23.29 11.82
N ILE A 72 -2.35 22.05 11.34
CA ILE A 72 -1.22 21.13 11.16
C ILE A 72 -0.22 21.67 10.14
N ILE A 73 -0.70 22.17 8.99
CA ILE A 73 0.19 22.69 7.93
C ILE A 73 0.94 23.91 8.44
N LYS A 74 0.28 24.81 9.18
CA LYS A 74 0.94 25.99 9.76
C LYS A 74 2.01 25.60 10.78
N ALA A 75 1.71 24.65 11.66
CA ALA A 75 2.65 24.17 12.67
C ALA A 75 3.86 23.45 12.05
N ASN A 76 3.67 22.82 10.89
CA ASN A 76 4.67 21.97 10.23
C ASN A 76 5.12 22.51 8.86
N ASN A 77 5.00 23.83 8.62
CA ASN A 77 5.28 24.41 7.31
C ASN A 77 6.73 24.20 6.84
N PHE A 78 7.66 24.05 7.79
CA PHE A 78 9.06 23.75 7.50
C PHE A 78 9.24 22.39 6.78
N LEU A 79 8.30 21.45 6.93
CA LEU A 79 8.31 20.17 6.20
C LEU A 79 7.95 20.35 4.72
N LEU A 80 7.29 21.44 4.34
CA LEU A 80 7.01 21.78 2.94
C LEU A 80 8.15 22.62 2.32
N HIS A 81 8.86 23.39 3.15
CA HIS A 81 9.90 24.33 2.73
C HIS A 81 11.19 24.16 3.56
N PRO A 82 11.94 23.05 3.38
CA PRO A 82 13.08 22.69 4.23
C PRO A 82 14.28 23.64 4.11
N ALA A 83 14.41 24.37 3.00
CA ALA A 83 15.49 25.34 2.81
C ALA A 83 15.44 26.53 3.79
N GLU A 84 14.29 26.73 4.45
CA GLU A 84 14.05 27.84 5.37
C GLU A 84 14.32 27.49 6.84
N SER A 85 14.50 26.21 7.18
CA SER A 85 14.73 25.78 8.56
C SER A 85 16.20 25.90 8.96
N LYS A 86 16.53 26.86 9.84
CA LYS A 86 17.88 27.07 10.37
C LYS A 86 18.20 26.24 11.63
N SER A 87 17.23 25.52 12.18
CA SER A 87 17.37 24.77 13.44
C SER A 87 17.58 23.27 13.21
N VAL A 88 18.28 22.62 14.13
CA VAL A 88 18.29 21.15 14.25
C VAL A 88 16.86 20.73 14.63
N VAL A 89 16.16 20.08 13.70
CA VAL A 89 14.80 19.55 13.93
C VAL A 89 14.90 18.08 14.27
N ASP A 90 14.27 17.69 15.38
CA ASP A 90 14.04 16.29 15.72
C ASP A 90 12.84 15.76 14.91
N PHE A 91 13.14 15.20 13.74
CA PHE A 91 12.11 14.70 12.83
C PHE A 91 11.35 13.51 13.39
N GLU A 92 11.96 12.71 14.26
CA GLU A 92 11.32 11.53 14.83
C GLU A 92 10.20 11.94 15.77
N ARG A 93 10.47 12.88 16.68
CA ARG A 93 9.44 13.46 17.54
C ARG A 93 8.35 14.16 16.73
N VAL A 94 8.71 14.88 15.67
CA VAL A 94 7.73 15.54 14.79
C VAL A 94 6.82 14.52 14.11
N LYS A 95 7.39 13.43 13.57
CA LYS A 95 6.64 12.33 12.95
C LYS A 95 5.65 11.71 13.94
N GLU A 96 6.10 11.32 15.13
CA GLU A 96 5.25 10.71 16.16
C GLU A 96 4.11 11.64 16.57
N THR A 97 4.42 12.91 16.82
CA THR A 97 3.43 13.93 17.18
C THR A 97 2.39 14.12 16.07
N LEU A 98 2.84 14.14 14.81
CA LEU A 98 1.95 14.32 13.66
C LEU A 98 0.99 13.14 13.49
N ILE A 99 1.51 11.90 13.59
CA ILE A 99 0.69 10.68 13.49
C ILE A 99 -0.33 10.63 14.63
N ASP A 100 0.10 10.90 15.86
CA ASP A 100 -0.78 10.91 17.03
C ASP A 100 -1.89 11.99 16.92
N ASP A 101 -1.54 13.21 16.52
CA ASP A 101 -2.52 14.27 16.28
C ASP A 101 -3.53 13.89 15.18
N MET A 102 -3.08 13.20 14.12
CA MET A 102 -3.96 12.71 13.05
C MET A 102 -4.88 11.59 13.53
N HIS A 103 -4.38 10.60 14.27
CA HIS A 103 -5.20 9.52 14.81
C HIS A 103 -6.28 10.07 15.74
N ARG A 104 -5.91 10.93 16.69
CA ARG A 104 -6.87 11.57 17.59
C ARG A 104 -7.94 12.35 16.83
N PHE A 105 -7.54 13.07 15.77
CA PHE A 105 -8.48 13.81 14.96
C PHE A 105 -9.43 12.89 14.17
N ILE A 106 -8.93 11.78 13.60
CA ILE A 106 -9.75 10.80 12.90
C ILE A 106 -10.77 10.17 13.85
N VAL A 107 -10.37 9.80 15.07
CA VAL A 107 -11.29 9.28 16.11
C VAL A 107 -12.37 10.31 16.47
N LEU A 108 -11.98 11.57 16.69
CA LEU A 108 -12.94 12.65 16.96
C LEU A 108 -13.91 12.85 15.78
N LEU A 109 -13.39 12.82 14.57
CA LEU A 109 -14.19 12.98 13.34
C LEU A 109 -15.13 11.79 13.14
N PHE A 110 -14.71 10.58 13.50
CA PHE A 110 -15.52 9.36 13.47
C PHE A 110 -16.77 9.52 14.35
N PHE A 111 -16.59 9.83 15.64
CA PHE A 111 -17.73 10.04 16.55
C PHE A 111 -18.62 11.22 16.13
N THR A 112 -18.01 12.29 15.62
CA THR A 112 -18.76 13.44 15.09
C THR A 112 -19.61 13.03 13.89
N THR A 113 -19.08 12.19 13.00
CA THR A 113 -19.77 11.71 11.79
C THR A 113 -20.91 10.77 12.15
N ILE A 114 -20.71 9.86 13.12
CA ILE A 114 -21.77 8.98 13.65
C ILE A 114 -22.95 9.82 14.14
N LYS A 115 -22.69 10.82 14.97
CA LYS A 115 -23.74 11.71 15.51
C LYS A 115 -24.41 12.52 14.40
N PHE A 116 -23.62 13.11 13.49
CA PHE A 116 -24.14 13.98 12.42
C PHE A 116 -25.05 13.23 11.44
N TYR A 117 -24.69 12.00 11.07
CA TYR A 117 -25.46 11.18 10.12
C TYR A 117 -26.44 10.21 10.79
N ASN A 118 -26.53 10.23 12.12
CA ASN A 118 -27.31 9.28 12.92
C ASN A 118 -27.05 7.83 12.47
N LEU A 119 -25.77 7.45 12.50
CA LEU A 119 -25.32 6.11 12.13
C LEU A 119 -25.55 5.17 13.31
N ASN A 120 -26.05 3.97 13.02
CA ASN A 120 -26.13 2.90 14.00
C ASN A 120 -24.99 1.93 13.69
N ILE A 121 -23.85 2.15 14.34
CA ILE A 121 -22.66 1.31 14.26
C ILE A 121 -22.51 0.62 15.61
N LYS A 122 -22.44 -0.72 15.60
CA LYS A 122 -22.16 -1.51 16.79
C LYS A 122 -20.64 -1.68 16.94
N ASP A 123 -20.18 -1.90 18.16
CA ASP A 123 -18.77 -2.23 18.42
C ASP A 123 -18.36 -3.47 17.62
N ASN A 124 -17.17 -3.44 16.98
CA ASN A 124 -16.58 -4.49 16.15
C ASN A 124 -17.36 -4.87 14.86
N ASP A 125 -18.10 -3.94 14.27
CA ASP A 125 -18.73 -4.11 12.95
C ASP A 125 -17.78 -3.65 11.83
N ASN A 126 -17.74 -4.36 10.69
CA ASN A 126 -17.06 -3.95 9.45
C ASN A 126 -17.44 -2.51 9.02
N ASN A 127 -18.62 -2.04 9.44
CA ASN A 127 -19.09 -0.67 9.26
C ASN A 127 -18.18 0.39 9.93
N THR A 128 -17.50 0.05 11.03
CA THR A 128 -16.50 0.91 11.68
C THR A 128 -15.30 1.11 10.77
N ASP A 129 -14.73 0.01 10.26
CA ASP A 129 -13.55 0.04 9.38
C ASP A 129 -13.81 0.85 8.12
N ILE A 130 -14.96 0.65 7.49
CA ILE A 130 -15.36 1.39 6.28
C ILE A 130 -15.44 2.90 6.56
N LEU A 131 -16.05 3.29 7.69
CA LEU A 131 -16.16 4.71 8.02
C LEU A 131 -14.80 5.31 8.35
N VAL A 132 -13.97 4.62 9.13
CA VAL A 132 -12.61 5.05 9.46
C VAL A 132 -11.76 5.20 8.20
N GLU A 133 -11.88 4.29 7.23
CA GLU A 133 -11.20 4.38 5.95
C GLU A 133 -11.63 5.64 5.16
N ILE A 134 -12.93 5.88 5.04
CA ILE A 134 -13.46 7.08 4.35
C ILE A 134 -12.91 8.36 5.00
N LEU A 135 -12.92 8.42 6.34
CA LEU A 135 -12.45 9.59 7.08
C LEU A 135 -10.94 9.75 6.98
N THR A 136 -10.17 8.67 7.13
CA THR A 136 -8.71 8.66 6.96
C THR A 136 -8.32 9.15 5.57
N GLY A 137 -8.95 8.62 4.52
CA GLY A 137 -8.71 9.06 3.13
C GLY A 137 -9.10 10.51 2.86
N ARG A 138 -10.04 11.07 3.65
CA ARG A 138 -10.42 12.48 3.56
C ARG A 138 -9.44 13.39 4.29
N VAL A 139 -8.99 13.01 5.47
CA VAL A 139 -8.01 13.74 6.28
C VAL A 139 -6.64 13.71 5.61
N LEU A 140 -6.16 12.53 5.21
CA LEU A 140 -4.87 12.36 4.54
C LEU A 140 -4.94 12.71 3.05
N ARG A 141 -5.31 13.96 2.74
CA ARG A 141 -5.38 14.46 1.36
C ARG A 141 -4.50 15.71 1.16
N ASP A 142 -4.10 15.93 -0.08
CA ASP A 142 -3.46 17.15 -0.57
C ASP A 142 -2.17 17.52 0.21
N LYS A 143 -2.12 18.75 0.74
CA LYS A 143 -0.97 19.28 1.47
C LYS A 143 -0.70 18.53 2.76
N LEU A 144 -1.74 18.00 3.43
CA LEU A 144 -1.55 17.29 4.68
C LEU A 144 -0.84 15.95 4.46
N TYR A 145 -1.21 15.24 3.39
CA TYR A 145 -0.47 14.06 2.94
C TYR A 145 1.00 14.41 2.63
N ALA A 146 1.25 15.52 1.94
CA ALA A 146 2.61 15.95 1.64
C ALA A 146 3.44 16.27 2.90
N VAL A 147 2.85 16.90 3.92
CA VAL A 147 3.49 17.15 5.22
C VAL A 147 3.91 15.83 5.87
N LEU A 148 2.98 14.87 6.00
CA LEU A 148 3.25 13.56 6.59
C LEU A 148 4.32 12.79 5.81
N HIS A 149 4.16 12.72 4.48
CA HIS A 149 5.10 12.05 3.61
C HIS A 149 6.51 12.65 3.73
N ASN A 150 6.62 13.98 3.85
CA ASN A 150 7.92 14.62 4.03
C ASN A 150 8.51 14.34 5.42
N ALA A 151 7.71 14.39 6.49
CA ALA A 151 8.16 14.00 7.84
C ALA A 151 8.80 12.60 7.82
N LEU A 152 8.07 11.62 7.28
CA LEU A 152 8.55 10.25 7.14
C LEU A 152 9.77 10.14 6.23
N SER A 153 9.80 10.89 5.13
CA SER A 153 10.96 10.89 4.22
C SER A 153 12.24 11.40 4.90
N TYR A 154 12.12 12.32 5.87
CA TYR A 154 13.27 12.79 6.66
C TYR A 154 13.72 11.74 7.67
N CYS A 155 12.79 11.13 8.41
CA CYS A 155 13.10 10.05 9.35
C CYS A 155 13.78 8.86 8.66
N LEU A 156 13.28 8.48 7.49
CA LEU A 156 13.72 7.29 6.74
C LEU A 156 14.78 7.59 5.68
N LYS A 157 15.46 8.74 5.78
CA LYS A 157 16.38 9.22 4.73
C LYS A 157 17.47 8.18 4.44
N ASP A 158 18.01 7.54 5.46
CA ASP A 158 19.07 6.54 5.31
C ASP A 158 18.56 5.25 4.68
N ASP A 159 17.37 4.77 5.06
CA ASP A 159 16.75 3.60 4.44
C ASP A 159 16.39 3.82 2.98
N ILE A 160 15.83 5.00 2.66
CA ILE A 160 15.54 5.41 1.28
C ILE A 160 16.84 5.45 0.47
N ARG A 161 17.93 6.00 1.03
CA ARG A 161 19.23 6.07 0.36
C ARG A 161 19.82 4.67 0.15
N LEU A 162 19.78 3.82 1.15
CA LEU A 162 20.27 2.45 1.09
C LEU A 162 19.50 1.64 0.03
N LEU A 163 18.17 1.72 0.06
CA LEU A 163 17.33 1.04 -0.93
C LEU A 163 17.60 1.58 -2.33
N HIS A 164 17.73 2.89 -2.51
CA HIS A 164 18.06 3.49 -3.80
C HIS A 164 19.41 3.00 -4.33
N GLN A 165 20.43 2.88 -3.47
CA GLN A 165 21.73 2.30 -3.87
C GLN A 165 21.61 0.84 -4.29
N LYS A 166 20.83 0.02 -3.56
CA LYS A 166 20.54 -1.36 -3.95
C LYS A 166 19.83 -1.44 -5.31
N MET A 167 18.83 -0.58 -5.54
CA MET A 167 18.15 -0.48 -6.83
C MET A 167 19.12 -0.17 -7.99
N LEU A 168 20.03 0.80 -7.80
CA LEU A 168 21.04 1.16 -8.81
C LEU A 168 22.06 0.04 -9.08
N HIS A 169 22.42 -0.74 -8.05
CA HIS A 169 23.28 -1.90 -8.23
C HIS A 169 22.59 -2.99 -9.07
N GLU A 170 21.31 -3.25 -8.78
CA GLU A 170 20.51 -4.25 -9.48
C GLU A 170 20.19 -3.90 -10.92
N GLU A 171 20.19 -2.62 -11.31
CA GLU A 171 20.04 -2.22 -12.73
C GLU A 171 21.08 -2.87 -13.65
N ARG A 172 22.22 -3.32 -13.10
CA ARG A 172 23.32 -3.92 -13.86
C ARG A 172 23.16 -5.42 -14.14
N PHE A 173 22.18 -6.09 -13.52
CA PHE A 173 21.99 -7.54 -13.66
C PHE A 173 20.64 -7.84 -14.33
N ASP A 174 20.65 -8.65 -15.38
CA ASP A 174 19.41 -9.14 -15.99
C ASP A 174 18.75 -10.19 -15.11
N PHE A 175 17.42 -10.34 -15.25
CA PHE A 175 16.65 -11.28 -14.43
C PHE A 175 17.21 -12.70 -14.52
N ASP A 176 17.48 -13.17 -15.74
CA ASP A 176 18.06 -14.49 -16.05
C ASP A 176 19.44 -14.73 -15.44
N SER A 177 20.16 -13.68 -15.01
CA SER A 177 21.51 -13.76 -14.41
C SER A 177 21.55 -13.29 -12.95
N SER A 178 20.41 -12.94 -12.36
CA SER A 178 20.37 -12.28 -11.05
C SER A 178 20.50 -13.26 -9.88
N ARG A 179 21.40 -12.91 -8.94
CA ARG A 179 21.59 -13.58 -7.64
C ARG A 179 20.30 -13.71 -6.81
N TYR A 180 19.26 -12.95 -7.15
CA TYR A 180 17.95 -12.96 -6.49
C TYR A 180 17.10 -14.19 -6.79
N ILE A 181 17.36 -14.88 -7.91
CA ILE A 181 16.71 -16.14 -8.26
C ILE A 181 17.34 -17.32 -7.50
N ALA A 182 18.44 -17.11 -6.75
CA ALA A 182 19.03 -18.15 -5.93
C ALA A 182 18.02 -18.68 -4.90
N GLY A 183 17.65 -19.95 -5.07
CA GLY A 183 16.64 -20.62 -4.24
C GLY A 183 15.20 -20.19 -4.51
N ILE A 184 14.90 -19.57 -5.65
CA ILE A 184 13.56 -19.60 -6.23
C ILE A 184 13.51 -20.84 -7.12
N SER A 185 12.43 -21.62 -7.06
CA SER A 185 12.21 -22.73 -7.98
C SER A 185 12.44 -22.30 -9.44
N GLU A 186 13.06 -23.16 -10.25
CA GLU A 186 13.31 -22.89 -11.67
C GLU A 186 12.02 -22.50 -12.42
N ILE A 187 10.87 -22.93 -11.93
CA ILE A 187 9.55 -22.61 -12.47
C ILE A 187 9.22 -21.11 -12.34
N PHE A 188 9.71 -20.42 -11.31
CA PHE A 188 9.47 -18.98 -11.12
C PHE A 188 10.64 -18.11 -11.55
N SER A 189 11.69 -18.71 -12.13
CA SER A 189 12.83 -17.98 -12.72
C SER A 189 12.48 -17.27 -14.02
N PHE A 190 11.31 -17.59 -14.60
CA PHE A 190 10.91 -17.21 -15.95
C PHE A 190 11.98 -17.47 -17.02
N SER A 191 12.88 -18.45 -16.78
CA SER A 191 13.95 -18.82 -17.70
C SER A 191 13.38 -19.45 -18.98
N LYS A 192 13.83 -18.93 -20.12
CA LYS A 192 13.48 -19.49 -21.43
C LYS A 192 14.02 -20.91 -21.59
N ASP A 193 15.24 -21.16 -21.11
CA ASP A 193 15.89 -22.45 -21.28
C ASP A 193 15.17 -23.52 -20.47
N VAL A 194 14.81 -23.23 -19.22
CA VAL A 194 13.97 -24.12 -18.39
C VAL A 194 12.64 -24.41 -19.08
N ARG A 195 12.01 -23.38 -19.67
CA ARG A 195 10.76 -23.56 -20.40
C ARG A 195 10.93 -24.44 -21.64
N LYS A 196 11.98 -24.23 -22.43
CA LYS A 196 12.29 -25.05 -23.62
C LYS A 196 12.50 -26.51 -23.23
N GLN A 197 13.29 -26.75 -22.19
CA GLN A 197 13.55 -28.09 -21.66
C GLN A 197 12.26 -28.78 -21.22
N ARG A 198 11.36 -28.07 -20.53
CA ARG A 198 10.03 -28.58 -20.14
C ARG A 198 9.16 -28.94 -21.34
N ILE A 199 9.12 -28.10 -22.37
CA ILE A 199 8.36 -28.38 -23.59
C ILE A 199 8.91 -29.63 -24.29
N MET A 200 10.24 -29.77 -24.37
CA MET A 200 10.88 -30.96 -24.96
C MET A 200 10.60 -32.24 -24.16
N LEU A 201 10.64 -32.17 -22.83
CA LEU A 201 10.31 -33.31 -21.96
C LEU A 201 8.85 -33.74 -22.14
N ASN A 202 7.91 -32.81 -22.18
CA ASN A 202 6.49 -33.11 -22.36
C ASN A 202 6.18 -33.68 -23.76
N ALA A 203 6.88 -33.21 -24.79
CA ALA A 203 6.75 -33.74 -26.16
C ALA A 203 7.30 -35.18 -26.29
N ASN A 204 8.39 -35.49 -25.59
CA ASN A 204 8.94 -36.85 -25.57
C ASN A 204 8.05 -37.85 -24.82
N GLN A 205 7.28 -37.39 -23.83
CA GLN A 205 6.31 -38.21 -23.10
C GLN A 205 5.02 -38.44 -23.90
N ASN A 206 4.64 -37.51 -24.77
CA ASN A 206 3.44 -37.60 -25.62
C ASN A 206 3.84 -37.94 -27.07
N HIS A 207 4.15 -39.21 -27.33
CA HIS A 207 4.46 -39.73 -28.67
C HIS A 207 3.25 -39.65 -29.64
N SER A 208 2.96 -38.47 -30.18
CA SER A 208 2.32 -38.25 -31.49
C SER A 208 2.10 -36.75 -31.70
N MET A 209 2.45 -36.22 -32.88
CA MET A 209 2.33 -34.81 -33.31
C MET A 209 3.55 -33.92 -33.01
N ALA A 210 4.69 -34.29 -33.60
CA ALA A 210 5.81 -33.37 -33.82
C ALA A 210 5.84 -32.98 -35.31
N ASP A 211 5.02 -32.02 -35.73
CA ASP A 211 5.30 -31.28 -36.98
C ASP A 211 4.64 -29.89 -37.10
N GLU A 212 4.01 -29.34 -36.06
CA GLU A 212 3.55 -27.95 -36.07
C GLU A 212 4.38 -27.06 -35.11
N SER A 213 5.29 -26.30 -35.72
CA SER A 213 5.76 -24.97 -35.31
C SER A 213 6.31 -24.80 -33.88
N TYR A 214 7.43 -25.47 -33.57
CA TYR A 214 8.27 -25.10 -32.42
C TYR A 214 8.76 -23.64 -32.50
N ASP A 215 8.96 -23.11 -33.71
CA ASP A 215 9.46 -21.76 -33.95
C ASP A 215 8.43 -20.66 -33.64
N ASP A 216 7.11 -20.88 -33.78
CA ASP A 216 6.10 -19.87 -33.37
C ASP A 216 5.92 -19.78 -31.86
N VAL A 217 6.04 -20.90 -31.15
CA VAL A 217 5.91 -20.93 -29.68
C VAL A 217 7.09 -20.20 -29.04
N ASP A 218 8.30 -20.38 -29.59
CA ASP A 218 9.53 -19.75 -29.10
C ASP A 218 9.58 -18.24 -29.39
N ASN A 219 9.18 -17.81 -30.59
CA ASN A 219 9.08 -16.39 -30.94
C ASN A 219 8.06 -15.61 -30.07
N ARG A 220 7.01 -16.28 -29.57
CA ARG A 220 6.06 -15.69 -28.60
C ARG A 220 6.64 -15.63 -27.18
N ALA A 221 7.51 -16.56 -26.79
CA ALA A 221 8.20 -16.56 -25.50
C ALA A 221 9.27 -15.45 -25.43
N ASP A 222 9.99 -15.19 -26.52
CA ASP A 222 11.01 -14.14 -26.63
C ASP A 222 10.47 -12.72 -26.37
N LYS A 223 9.29 -12.40 -26.92
CA LYS A 223 8.62 -11.11 -26.64
C LYS A 223 8.06 -11.01 -25.22
N ARG A 224 7.81 -12.14 -24.55
CA ARG A 224 7.22 -12.22 -23.19
C ARG A 224 8.29 -12.16 -22.10
N SER A 225 9.48 -12.74 -22.31
CA SER A 225 10.55 -12.72 -21.30
C SER A 225 11.05 -11.30 -21.02
N ASN A 226 11.24 -10.48 -22.06
CA ASN A 226 11.60 -9.07 -21.92
C ASN A 226 10.51 -8.19 -21.28
N ARG A 227 9.39 -8.76 -20.81
CA ARG A 227 8.27 -8.06 -20.17
C ARG A 227 7.86 -8.61 -18.81
N GLN A 228 8.61 -9.56 -18.26
CA GLN A 228 8.31 -10.20 -16.99
C GLN A 228 8.21 -9.16 -15.86
N LEU A 229 7.12 -9.27 -15.10
CA LEU A 229 6.78 -8.45 -13.96
C LEU A 229 6.65 -6.95 -14.25
N LYS A 230 6.65 -6.53 -15.53
CA LYS A 230 6.49 -5.11 -15.90
C LYS A 230 5.12 -4.57 -15.51
N LYS A 231 4.05 -5.39 -15.54
CA LYS A 231 2.73 -4.91 -15.09
C LYS A 231 2.75 -4.72 -13.58
N CYS A 232 3.38 -5.63 -12.84
CA CYS A 232 3.58 -5.51 -11.40
C CYS A 232 4.38 -4.24 -11.02
N MET A 233 5.51 -3.97 -11.69
CA MET A 233 6.31 -2.75 -11.46
C MET A 233 5.50 -1.47 -11.75
N LYS A 234 4.67 -1.48 -12.81
CA LYS A 234 3.75 -0.37 -13.11
C LYS A 234 2.71 -0.16 -12.02
N LEU A 235 2.23 -1.23 -11.36
CA LEU A 235 1.30 -1.10 -10.23
C LEU A 235 2.00 -0.45 -9.03
N LEU A 236 3.24 -0.85 -8.70
CA LEU A 236 4.02 -0.19 -7.65
C LEU A 236 4.23 1.30 -7.93
N HIS A 237 4.49 1.68 -9.18
CA HIS A 237 4.59 3.10 -9.54
C HIS A 237 3.31 3.91 -9.34
N LYS A 238 2.13 3.27 -9.40
CA LYS A 238 0.87 3.95 -9.14
C LYS A 238 0.71 4.34 -7.67
N LEU A 239 1.38 3.66 -6.74
CA LEU A 239 1.34 3.98 -5.30
C LEU A 239 1.69 5.44 -5.01
N ARG A 240 2.62 6.02 -5.79
CA ARG A 240 3.05 7.41 -5.68
C ARG A 240 1.90 8.42 -5.74
N ASN A 241 0.84 8.09 -6.50
CA ASN A 241 -0.28 9.00 -6.76
C ASN A 241 -1.50 8.70 -5.88
N ILE A 242 -1.43 7.65 -5.06
CA ILE A 242 -2.48 7.31 -4.10
C ILE A 242 -2.14 7.99 -2.78
N GLN A 243 -3.12 8.62 -2.14
CA GLN A 243 -2.93 9.27 -0.85
C GLN A 243 -3.58 8.48 0.30
N ASN A 244 -4.71 7.82 0.03
CA ASN A 244 -5.39 6.97 1.00
C ASN A 244 -4.52 5.73 1.32
N PRO A 245 -4.19 5.47 2.59
CA PRO A 245 -3.42 4.30 3.02
C PRO A 245 -4.06 2.97 2.63
N THR A 246 -5.38 2.83 2.74
CA THR A 246 -6.08 1.58 2.41
C THR A 246 -6.02 1.28 0.92
N ASP A 247 -6.22 2.31 0.07
CA ASP A 247 -6.06 2.17 -1.39
C ASP A 247 -4.62 1.77 -1.77
N LYS A 248 -3.61 2.25 -1.02
CA LYS A 248 -2.21 1.82 -1.22
C LYS A 248 -2.03 0.34 -0.86
N ALA A 249 -2.57 -0.09 0.28
CA ALA A 249 -2.54 -1.48 0.69
C ALA A 249 -3.22 -2.39 -0.34
N GLU A 250 -4.38 -1.98 -0.85
CA GLU A 250 -5.09 -2.70 -1.91
C GLU A 250 -4.24 -2.79 -3.19
N MET A 251 -3.57 -1.69 -3.58
CA MET A 251 -2.67 -1.68 -4.73
C MET A 251 -1.48 -2.63 -4.56
N LEU A 252 -0.95 -2.79 -3.34
CA LEU A 252 0.09 -3.79 -3.04
C LEU A 252 -0.46 -5.22 -3.20
N VAL A 253 -1.65 -5.50 -2.69
CA VAL A 253 -2.32 -6.81 -2.89
C VAL A 253 -2.53 -7.09 -4.39
N ARG A 254 -2.96 -6.09 -5.16
CA ARG A 254 -3.08 -6.19 -6.63
C ARG A 254 -1.74 -6.47 -7.29
N ALA A 255 -0.64 -5.87 -6.81
CA ALA A 255 0.71 -6.14 -7.30
C ALA A 255 1.10 -7.60 -7.03
N VAL A 256 0.89 -8.13 -5.82
CA VAL A 256 1.15 -9.54 -5.49
C VAL A 256 0.34 -10.49 -6.39
N ASN A 257 -0.95 -10.22 -6.58
CA ASN A 257 -1.80 -11.02 -7.47
C ASN A 257 -1.36 -10.93 -8.94
N GLN A 258 -0.81 -9.79 -9.35
CA GLN A 258 -0.27 -9.61 -10.69
C GLN A 258 0.98 -10.47 -10.91
N ILE A 259 1.84 -10.69 -9.90
CA ILE A 259 2.97 -11.62 -9.99
C ILE A 259 2.48 -13.04 -10.33
N LYS A 260 1.49 -13.54 -9.57
CA LYS A 260 0.89 -14.87 -9.81
C LYS A 260 0.37 -15.01 -11.24
N LYS A 261 -0.39 -14.00 -11.69
CA LYS A 261 -0.92 -13.96 -13.06
C LYS A 261 0.18 -13.96 -14.12
N GLU A 262 1.27 -13.21 -13.91
CA GLU A 262 2.38 -13.20 -14.88
C GLU A 262 3.14 -14.53 -14.92
N ILE A 263 3.25 -15.23 -13.80
CA ILE A 263 3.80 -16.61 -13.74
C ILE A 263 2.89 -17.56 -14.52
N ASP A 264 1.59 -17.51 -14.27
CA ASP A 264 0.62 -18.34 -15.01
C ASP A 264 0.66 -18.04 -16.51
N ASP A 265 0.66 -16.76 -16.89
CA ASP A 265 0.76 -16.28 -18.29
C ASP A 265 2.07 -16.75 -18.95
N PHE A 266 3.17 -16.82 -18.20
CA PHE A 266 4.44 -17.36 -18.68
C PHE A 266 4.30 -18.85 -19.00
N TRP A 267 3.68 -19.65 -18.16
CA TRP A 267 3.58 -21.10 -18.38
C TRP A 267 2.38 -21.56 -19.24
N VAL A 268 1.62 -20.65 -19.84
CA VAL A 268 0.55 -20.99 -20.78
C VAL A 268 1.08 -21.90 -21.91
N GLY A 269 0.40 -23.02 -22.14
CA GLY A 269 0.77 -24.01 -23.17
C GLY A 269 1.81 -25.04 -22.73
N VAL A 270 2.29 -24.97 -21.48
CA VAL A 270 3.16 -25.98 -20.88
C VAL A 270 2.39 -26.68 -19.76
N ASP A 271 2.26 -28.01 -19.86
CA ASP A 271 1.69 -28.81 -18.80
C ASP A 271 2.66 -28.89 -17.62
N ILE A 272 2.25 -28.35 -16.48
CA ILE A 272 3.01 -28.30 -15.23
C ILE A 272 2.03 -28.63 -14.13
N HIS A 273 2.38 -29.61 -13.30
CA HIS A 273 1.57 -30.03 -12.18
C HIS A 273 1.22 -28.84 -11.28
N ARG A 274 -0.01 -28.84 -10.77
CA ARG A 274 -0.53 -27.75 -9.94
C ARG A 274 0.33 -27.48 -8.70
N ASP A 275 0.84 -28.54 -8.09
CA ASP A 275 1.68 -28.45 -6.88
C ASP A 275 3.03 -27.78 -7.18
N GLU A 276 3.54 -27.93 -8.39
CA GLU A 276 4.76 -27.26 -8.84
C GLU A 276 4.55 -25.78 -9.17
N LYS A 277 3.29 -25.37 -9.46
CA LYS A 277 2.90 -23.96 -9.64
C LYS A 277 2.55 -23.25 -8.33
N CYS A 278 2.44 -23.98 -7.21
CA CYS A 278 2.19 -23.36 -5.91
C CYS A 278 3.44 -22.59 -5.47
N ILE A 279 3.32 -21.26 -5.43
CA ILE A 279 4.38 -20.37 -4.95
C ILE A 279 4.28 -20.33 -3.42
N ASP A 280 5.33 -20.82 -2.75
CA ASP A 280 5.48 -20.67 -1.30
C ASP A 280 5.77 -19.22 -0.89
N ALA A 281 5.72 -18.94 0.41
CA ALA A 281 5.92 -17.60 0.95
C ALA A 281 7.31 -17.05 0.62
N ASP A 282 8.36 -17.86 0.78
CA ASP A 282 9.75 -17.48 0.55
C ASP A 282 10.00 -17.09 -0.91
N SER A 283 9.45 -17.84 -1.86
CA SER A 283 9.53 -17.56 -3.29
C SER A 283 8.78 -16.28 -3.64
N MET A 284 7.59 -16.07 -3.04
CA MET A 284 6.83 -14.84 -3.24
C MET A 284 7.58 -13.62 -2.68
N GLU A 285 8.20 -13.73 -1.51
CA GLU A 285 9.01 -12.67 -0.90
C GLU A 285 10.17 -12.27 -1.82
N LYS A 286 10.93 -13.25 -2.34
CA LYS A 286 12.05 -12.99 -3.25
C LYS A 286 11.60 -12.34 -4.56
N LEU A 287 10.47 -12.79 -5.12
CA LEU A 287 9.88 -12.16 -6.31
C LEU A 287 9.44 -10.72 -6.04
N LEU A 288 8.82 -10.45 -4.89
CA LEU A 288 8.44 -9.10 -4.50
C LEU A 288 9.67 -8.21 -4.29
N ALA A 289 10.71 -8.71 -3.63
CA ALA A 289 11.97 -7.99 -3.46
C ALA A 289 12.59 -7.62 -4.81
N TYR A 290 12.60 -8.56 -5.76
CA TYR A 290 13.03 -8.30 -7.13
C TYR A 290 12.20 -7.20 -7.80
N VAL A 291 10.87 -7.28 -7.73
CA VAL A 291 9.97 -6.28 -8.32
C VAL A 291 10.22 -4.91 -7.70
N VAL A 292 10.37 -4.81 -6.38
CA VAL A 292 10.66 -3.57 -5.69
C VAL A 292 11.99 -2.99 -6.19
N LEU A 293 13.05 -3.79 -6.25
CA LEU A 293 14.38 -3.34 -6.68
C LEU A 293 14.37 -2.85 -8.13
N LYS A 294 13.65 -3.53 -9.02
CA LYS A 294 13.51 -3.13 -10.42
C LYS A 294 12.52 -2.00 -10.66
N SER A 295 11.63 -1.72 -9.70
CA SER A 295 10.65 -0.64 -9.82
C SER A 295 11.30 0.75 -9.76
N LYS A 296 12.54 0.90 -9.28
CA LYS A 296 13.18 2.23 -9.11
C LYS A 296 12.36 3.22 -8.27
N TYR A 297 11.57 2.71 -7.32
CA TYR A 297 10.73 3.52 -6.44
C TYR A 297 11.17 3.39 -4.97
N PRO A 298 12.25 4.06 -4.54
CA PRO A 298 12.79 3.89 -3.19
C PRO A 298 11.89 4.47 -2.09
N LYS A 299 10.96 5.37 -2.46
CA LYS A 299 9.96 5.94 -1.53
C LYS A 299 8.86 4.96 -1.14
N ILE A 300 8.87 3.72 -1.67
CA ILE A 300 7.96 2.67 -1.20
C ILE A 300 8.07 2.43 0.31
N VAL A 301 9.24 2.64 0.91
CA VAL A 301 9.42 2.52 2.38
C VAL A 301 8.56 3.53 3.14
N VAL A 302 8.45 4.76 2.62
CA VAL A 302 7.57 5.80 3.19
C VAL A 302 6.11 5.39 3.06
N ASP A 303 5.71 4.89 1.88
CA ASP A 303 4.34 4.42 1.66
C ASP A 303 3.96 3.26 2.60
N LEU A 304 4.90 2.34 2.86
CA LEU A 304 4.70 1.23 3.79
C LEU A 304 4.50 1.72 5.22
N HIS A 305 5.27 2.70 5.69
CA HIS A 305 5.03 3.28 7.02
C HIS A 305 3.73 4.08 7.11
N ILE A 306 3.29 4.74 6.04
CA ILE A 306 1.97 5.37 6.00
C ILE A 306 0.87 4.30 6.12
N ILE A 307 1.00 3.20 5.38
CA ILE A 307 0.06 2.06 5.50
C ILE A 307 0.05 1.54 6.93
N GLU A 308 1.22 1.21 7.48
CA GLU A 308 1.37 0.66 8.83
C GLU A 308 0.79 1.59 9.91
N SER A 309 1.00 2.90 9.77
CA SER A 309 0.52 3.87 10.75
C SER A 309 -1.01 3.97 10.73
N PHE A 310 -1.63 3.94 9.55
CA PHE A 310 -3.05 4.30 9.37
C PHE A 310 -3.97 3.13 8.98
N SER A 311 -3.44 1.91 8.83
CA SER A 311 -4.21 0.71 8.46
C SER A 311 -4.28 -0.24 9.66
N GLY A 312 -5.28 -0.08 10.53
CA GLY A 312 -5.61 -1.06 11.56
C GLY A 312 -5.36 -0.69 13.02
N ASN A 313 -5.15 0.58 13.37
CA ASN A 313 -4.97 1.03 14.76
C ASN A 313 -5.96 2.14 15.15
N TYR A 314 -7.25 1.82 15.28
CA TYR A 314 -8.27 2.77 15.75
C TYR A 314 -9.15 2.18 16.84
#